data_AF-A0A7H4N5V1-F1
#
_entry.id   AF-A0A7H4N5V1-F1
#
_cell.length_a   1.000
_cell.length_b   1.000
_cell.length_c   1.000
_cell.angle_alpha   90.00
_cell.angle_beta   90.00
_cell.angle_gamma   90.00
#
_symmetry.space_group_name_H-M   'P 1'
#
loop_
_entity.id
_entity.type
_entity.pdbx_description
1 polymer ?
#
loop_
_entity_poly.entity_id
_entity_poly.type
_entity_poly.pdbx_seq_one_letter_code
_entity_poly.pdbx_strand_id
1 'polypeptide(L)' 'MATLSFNATGGDGYPHIDTRPGYVNTGFIDAEVLKEYIQKNSPLDAAAYEPKGEVSWQ' A
#
# COMPACT_ATOMS: atom_id res chain seq x y z
N MET A 1 -0.80 1.64 -9.20
CA MET A 1 -0.87 2.21 -7.84
C MET A 1 -1.64 1.23 -6.97
N ALA A 2 -1.15 0.94 -5.77
CA ALA A 2 -1.87 0.19 -4.74
C ALA A 2 -1.96 1.06 -3.48
N THR A 3 -3.10 1.05 -2.81
CA THR A 3 -3.35 1.80 -1.56
C THR A 3 -4.52 1.16 -0.81
N LEU A 4 -4.80 1.62 0.40
CA LEU A 4 -5.97 1.16 1.16
C LEU A 4 -7.25 1.78 0.62
N SER A 5 -8.38 1.07 0.79
CA SER A 5 -9.70 1.60 0.45
C SER A 5 -9.99 2.92 1.19
N PHE A 6 -9.50 3.07 2.42
CA PHE A 6 -9.61 4.31 3.20
C PHE A 6 -9.05 5.52 2.45
N ASN A 7 -7.81 5.46 1.97
CA ASN A 7 -7.22 6.56 1.21
C ASN A 7 -7.90 6.71 -0.16
N ALA A 8 -8.27 5.60 -0.80
CA ALA A 8 -8.92 5.62 -2.11
C ALA A 8 -10.25 6.38 -2.11
N THR A 9 -11.00 6.29 -1.02
CA THR A 9 -12.28 6.98 -0.78
C THR A 9 -12.12 8.35 -0.12
N GLY A 10 -10.92 8.92 -0.10
CA GLY A 10 -10.67 10.28 0.39
C GLY A 10 -10.30 10.41 1.88
N GLY A 11 -9.99 9.29 2.55
CA GLY A 11 -9.42 9.31 3.90
C GLY A 11 -8.19 10.22 3.98
N ASP A 12 -8.05 10.96 5.07
CA ASP A 12 -7.00 11.98 5.30
C ASP A 12 -6.90 13.07 4.22
N GLY A 13 -7.93 13.28 3.41
CA GLY A 13 -7.94 14.28 2.36
C GLY A 13 -7.20 13.87 1.09
N TYR A 14 -6.91 12.57 0.92
CA TYR A 14 -6.38 12.07 -0.34
C TYR A 14 -7.40 12.27 -1.49
N PRO A 15 -6.95 12.40 -2.75
CA PRO A 15 -7.86 12.49 -3.88
C PRO A 15 -8.74 11.24 -4.02
N HIS A 16 -10.03 11.43 -4.28
CA HIS A 16 -10.94 10.32 -4.64
C HIS A 16 -10.47 9.64 -5.92
N ILE A 17 -10.06 8.38 -5.77
CA ILE A 17 -9.71 7.50 -6.90
C ILE A 17 -10.70 6.34 -7.05
N ASP A 18 -11.56 6.10 -6.06
CA ASP A 18 -12.60 5.07 -6.05
C ASP A 18 -13.66 5.26 -7.16
N THR A 19 -13.81 6.47 -7.67
CA THR A 19 -14.76 6.83 -8.74
C THR A 19 -14.17 6.74 -10.16
N ARG A 20 -12.89 6.38 -10.30
CA ARG A 20 -12.21 6.33 -11.60
C ARG A 20 -12.49 5.00 -12.30
N PRO A 21 -12.61 4.97 -13.65
CA PRO A 21 -12.99 3.76 -14.39
C PRO A 21 -12.00 2.60 -14.29
N GLY A 22 -10.77 2.85 -13.85
CA GLY A 22 -9.75 1.82 -13.59
C GLY A 22 -9.67 1.35 -12.14
N TYR A 23 -10.55 1.83 -11.25
CA TYR A 23 -10.52 1.46 -9.84
C TYR A 23 -11.04 0.03 -9.62
N VAL A 24 -10.30 -0.73 -8.82
CA VAL A 24 -10.70 -2.07 -8.37
C VAL A 24 -10.42 -2.16 -6.87
N ASN A 25 -11.47 -2.39 -6.08
CA ASN A 25 -11.30 -2.84 -4.70
C ASN A 25 -11.11 -4.36 -4.71
N THR A 26 -9.93 -4.83 -4.31
CA THR A 26 -9.58 -6.26 -4.31
C THR A 26 -10.35 -7.07 -3.26
N GLY A 27 -10.90 -6.40 -2.24
CA GLY A 27 -11.54 -7.05 -1.09
C GLY A 27 -10.58 -7.75 -0.12
N PHE A 28 -9.28 -7.72 -0.37
CA PHE A 28 -8.30 -8.31 0.54
C PHE A 28 -8.06 -7.40 1.76
N ILE A 29 -8.04 -8.02 2.95
CA ILE A 29 -7.76 -7.33 4.21
C ILE A 29 -6.25 -7.05 4.28
N ASP A 30 -5.90 -5.82 4.64
CA ASP A 30 -4.51 -5.34 4.75
C ASP A 30 -3.61 -6.23 5.62
N ALA A 31 -4.08 -6.61 6.80
CA ALA A 31 -3.36 -7.47 7.73
C ALA A 31 -3.10 -8.87 7.15
N GLU A 32 -4.06 -9.43 6.41
CA GLU A 32 -3.90 -10.75 5.78
C GLU A 32 -2.92 -10.70 4.60
N VAL A 33 -2.96 -9.63 3.78
CA VAL A 33 -1.98 -9.43 2.70
C VAL A 33 -0.56 -9.31 3.27
N LEU A 34 -0.37 -8.50 4.33
CA LEU A 34 0.94 -8.33 4.96
C LEU A 34 1.44 -9.64 5.60
N LYS A 35 0.58 -10.34 6.34
CA LYS A 35 0.89 -11.64 6.93
C LYS A 35 1.33 -12.65 5.87
N GLU A 36 0.56 -12.78 4.78
CA GLU A 36 0.87 -13.72 3.71
C GLU A 36 2.20 -13.38 3.02
N TYR A 37 2.46 -12.09 2.77
CA TYR A 37 3.73 -11.63 2.22
C TYR A 37 4.90 -12.00 3.14
N ILE A 38 4.81 -11.70 4.44
CA ILE A 38 5.85 -12.03 5.41
C ILE A 38 6.07 -13.55 5.45
N GLN A 39 5.00 -14.35 5.52
CA GLN A 39 5.09 -15.81 5.58
C GLN A 39 5.82 -16.40 4.36
N LYS A 40 5.56 -15.88 3.16
CA LYS A 40 6.19 -16.36 1.92
C LYS A 40 7.64 -15.93 1.74
N ASN A 41 8.06 -14.84 2.37
CA ASN A 41 9.39 -14.24 2.17
C ASN A 41 10.27 -14.34 3.43
N SER A 42 9.85 -15.11 4.44
CA SER A 42 10.59 -15.24 5.70
C SER A 42 11.83 -16.15 5.56
N PRO A 43 12.98 -15.82 6.21
CA PRO A 43 13.22 -14.61 7.00
C PRO A 43 13.44 -13.38 6.12
N LEU A 44 12.84 -12.25 6.52
CA LEU A 44 13.02 -10.99 5.81
C LEU A 44 14.36 -10.35 6.14
N ASP A 45 15.09 -9.92 5.11
CA ASP A 45 16.20 -8.98 5.26
C ASP A 45 15.65 -7.56 5.34
N ALA A 46 15.70 -6.95 6.53
CA ALA A 46 15.21 -5.59 6.74
C ALA A 46 16.00 -4.55 5.91
N ALA A 47 17.28 -4.80 5.61
CA ALA A 47 18.09 -3.88 4.82
C ALA A 47 17.60 -3.75 3.37
N ALA A 48 16.91 -4.77 2.86
CA ALA A 48 16.31 -4.74 1.52
C ALA A 48 15.13 -3.75 1.40
N TYR A 49 14.56 -3.28 2.52
CA TYR A 49 13.43 -2.34 2.56
C TYR A 49 13.82 -0.95 3.08
N GLU A 50 15.12 -0.69 3.29
CA GLU A 50 15.61 0.58 3.82
C GLU A 50 15.56 1.69 2.74
N PRO A 51 14.83 2.80 2.95
CA PRO A 51 14.80 3.91 1.99
C PRO A 51 16.16 4.58 1.84
N LYS A 52 16.51 5.03 0.64
CA LYS A 52 17.79 5.69 0.32
C LYS A 52 17.63 7.14 -0.16
N GLY A 53 16.50 7.75 0.15
CA GLY A 53 16.22 9.15 -0.17
C GLY A 53 15.59 9.36 -1.55
N GLU A 54 14.84 8.37 -2.02
CA GLU A 54 14.14 8.39 -3.31
C GLU A 54 13.12 9.53 -3.41
N VAL A 55 12.62 10.03 -2.28
CA VAL A 55 11.68 11.15 -2.19
C VAL A 55 12.20 12.18 -1.17
N SER A 56 12.22 13.46 -1.55
CA SER A 56 12.67 14.59 -0.73
C SER A 56 11.81 15.83 -0.96
N TRP A 57 11.71 16.71 0.03
CA TRP A 57 11.02 18.01 -0.06
C TRP A 57 12.01 19.16 0.21
N GLN A 58 11.74 20.34 -0.37
CA GLN A 58 12.52 21.57 -0.22
C GLN A 58 11.60 22.73 0.18
#